data_AF-A0A8J9TU09-F1
#
_entry.id   AF-A0A8J9TU09-F1
#
_cell.length_a   1.000
_cell.length_b   1.000
_cell.length_c   1.000
_cell.angle_alpha   90.00
_cell.angle_beta   90.00
_cell.angle_gamma   90.00
#
_symmetry.space_group_name_H-M   'P 1'
#
loop_
_entity.id
_entity.type
_entity.pdbx_description
1 polymer ?
#
loop_
_entity_poly.entity_id
_entity_poly.type
_entity_poly.pdbx_seq_one_letter_code
_entity_poly.pdbx_strand_id
1 'polypeptide(L)'
;KNIALDQYELSSFLGNPANDDLEAAKAIYERGAFVTPIARLTLTNESGLPTMITSDETLVTGKTANGTEVTGIAYESFNPGEMEISVQYASDAPDSCEVGGLLEPYMHGCFAADGELDIEGERVAYRYDPSTDNYNGRTLQQFSTGASFTFRDPNAGTEYFDEFEKFFDYYGKASYADILIQAAFNKTNTGFRNGNLDFSTYLDGDGQN
;
A
#
# COMPACT_ATOMS: atom_id res chain seq x y z
N LYS A 1 -2.66 7.26 -10.36
CA LYS A 1 -1.27 6.82 -10.10
C LYS A 1 -1.09 5.33 -10.46
N ASN A 2 0.12 4.84 -10.72
CA ASN A 2 0.38 3.59 -11.48
C ASN A 2 1.38 2.65 -10.76
N ILE A 3 1.04 1.37 -10.69
CA ILE A 3 1.85 0.28 -10.11
C ILE A 3 3.21 0.09 -10.79
N ALA A 4 3.34 0.54 -12.04
CA ALA A 4 4.62 0.55 -12.75
C ALA A 4 5.67 1.44 -12.06
N LEU A 5 5.26 2.48 -11.33
CA LEU A 5 6.17 3.31 -10.55
C LEU A 5 6.71 2.56 -9.33
N ASP A 6 5.88 1.76 -8.65
CA ASP A 6 6.35 0.89 -7.56
C ASP A 6 7.36 -0.14 -8.09
N GLN A 7 7.09 -0.71 -9.27
CA GLN A 7 8.03 -1.65 -9.91
C GLN A 7 9.35 -0.97 -10.31
N TYR A 8 9.28 0.26 -10.85
CA TYR A 8 10.46 1.05 -11.22
C TYR A 8 11.33 1.36 -10.00
N GLU A 9 10.70 1.86 -8.92
CA GLU A 9 11.39 2.21 -7.68
C GLU A 9 12.03 1.00 -7.02
N LEU A 10 11.29 -0.12 -6.90
CA LEU A 10 11.84 -1.39 -6.42
C LEU A 10 13.05 -1.83 -7.24
N SER A 11 12.96 -1.74 -8.58
CA SER A 11 14.05 -2.14 -9.47
C SER A 11 15.27 -1.22 -9.35
N SER A 12 15.09 0.03 -8.92
CA SER A 12 16.19 0.97 -8.70
C SER A 12 17.11 0.53 -7.54
N PHE A 13 16.53 -0.09 -6.51
CA PHE A 13 17.24 -0.65 -5.37
C PHE A 13 17.85 -2.04 -5.63
N LEU A 14 17.42 -2.76 -6.67
CA LEU A 14 17.93 -4.10 -7.02
C LEU A 14 18.83 -4.10 -8.28
N GLY A 15 18.83 -3.00 -9.04
CA GLY A 15 19.48 -2.94 -10.36
C GLY A 15 20.97 -2.62 -10.32
N ASN A 16 21.54 -2.33 -9.15
CA ASN A 16 22.93 -1.94 -9.01
C ASN A 16 23.54 -2.55 -7.72
N PRO A 17 24.43 -3.55 -7.84
CA PRO A 17 25.08 -4.19 -6.70
C PRO A 17 25.83 -3.23 -5.75
N ALA A 18 26.18 -2.03 -6.20
CA ALA A 18 26.81 -1.01 -5.35
C ALA A 18 25.81 -0.24 -4.47
N ASN A 19 24.52 -0.31 -4.79
CA ASN A 19 23.40 0.37 -4.13
C ASN A 19 22.28 -0.62 -3.75
N ASP A 20 22.59 -1.91 -3.66
CA ASP A 20 21.61 -2.93 -3.28
C ASP A 20 21.10 -2.65 -1.86
N ASP A 21 19.89 -2.11 -1.78
CA ASP A 21 19.17 -1.89 -0.54
C ASP A 21 17.93 -2.79 -0.52
N LEU A 22 18.16 -4.03 -0.08
CA LEU A 22 17.12 -5.05 -0.02
C LEU A 22 15.97 -4.65 0.91
N GLU A 23 16.24 -3.89 1.98
CA GLU A 23 15.20 -3.43 2.91
C GLU A 23 14.34 -2.35 2.28
N ALA A 24 14.93 -1.40 1.53
CA ALA A 24 14.17 -0.42 0.76
C ALA A 24 13.35 -1.08 -0.36
N ALA A 25 13.94 -2.01 -1.11
CA ALA A 25 13.22 -2.77 -2.14
C ALA A 25 12.04 -3.57 -1.55
N LYS A 26 12.26 -4.23 -0.40
CA LYS A 26 11.23 -4.95 0.33
C LYS A 26 10.13 -4.01 0.81
N ALA A 27 10.49 -2.84 1.34
CA ALA A 27 9.52 -1.83 1.77
C ALA A 27 8.60 -1.40 0.62
N ILE A 28 9.13 -1.17 -0.59
CA ILE A 28 8.31 -0.85 -1.77
C ILE A 28 7.43 -2.03 -2.18
N TYR A 29 7.96 -3.26 -2.15
CA TYR A 29 7.18 -4.46 -2.48
C TYR A 29 5.96 -4.63 -1.57
N GLU A 30 6.17 -4.50 -0.26
CA GLU A 30 5.17 -4.77 0.78
C GLU A 30 4.20 -3.61 0.96
N ARG A 31 4.71 -2.37 0.99
CA ARG A 31 3.93 -1.17 1.35
C ARG A 31 3.53 -0.32 0.15
N GLY A 32 4.13 -0.50 -1.02
CA GLY A 32 3.93 0.37 -2.18
C GLY A 32 4.35 1.82 -1.90
N ALA A 33 4.29 2.68 -2.89
CA ALA A 33 4.60 4.11 -2.75
C ALA A 33 3.67 4.99 -3.60
N PHE A 34 3.23 4.49 -4.75
CA PHE A 34 2.55 5.33 -5.73
C PHE A 34 1.08 4.98 -5.95
N VAL A 35 0.58 3.77 -5.67
CA VAL A 35 -0.83 3.44 -5.98
C VAL A 35 -1.78 3.73 -4.83
N THR A 36 -2.83 4.52 -5.11
CA THR A 36 -3.92 4.81 -4.16
C THR A 36 -3.39 5.26 -2.78
N PRO A 37 -2.71 6.43 -2.70
CA PRO A 37 -2.23 6.95 -1.43
C PRO A 37 -3.42 7.31 -0.53
N ILE A 38 -3.37 6.87 0.72
CA ILE A 38 -4.44 6.99 1.70
C ILE A 38 -3.85 7.50 3.00
N ALA A 39 -4.51 8.49 3.60
CA ALA A 39 -4.25 8.93 4.96
C ALA A 39 -5.21 8.26 5.92
N ARG A 40 -4.66 7.61 6.96
CA ARG A 40 -5.43 7.13 8.11
C ARG A 40 -5.42 8.20 9.20
N LEU A 41 -6.55 8.85 9.41
CA LEU A 41 -6.69 10.01 10.27
C LEU A 41 -7.43 9.64 11.55
N THR A 42 -6.89 10.04 12.70
CA THR A 42 -7.59 9.91 13.99
C THR A 42 -8.36 11.18 14.27
N LEU A 43 -9.67 11.07 14.44
CA LEU A 43 -10.54 12.18 14.84
C LEU A 43 -10.29 12.54 16.30
N THR A 44 -10.30 13.83 16.61
CA THR A 44 -9.95 14.36 17.94
C THR A 44 -11.16 14.90 18.70
N ASN A 45 -12.32 14.97 18.06
CA ASN A 45 -13.56 15.34 18.72
C ASN A 45 -14.11 14.16 19.56
N GLU A 46 -14.74 14.47 20.70
CA GLU A 46 -15.12 13.46 21.70
C GLU A 46 -16.11 12.41 21.19
N SER A 47 -16.95 12.76 20.22
CA SER A 47 -18.02 11.91 19.70
C SER A 47 -17.66 11.17 18.40
N GLY A 48 -16.44 11.33 17.88
CA GLY A 48 -16.05 10.76 16.59
C GLY A 48 -16.88 11.29 15.42
N LEU A 49 -16.99 10.51 14.36
CA LEU A 49 -17.65 10.96 13.14
C LEU A 49 -19.14 11.32 13.39
N PRO A 50 -19.61 12.52 13.02
CA PRO A 50 -20.96 12.98 13.38
C PRO A 50 -22.07 12.32 12.55
N THR A 51 -21.79 11.97 11.30
CA THR A 51 -22.73 11.37 10.35
C THR A 51 -22.07 10.22 9.60
N MET A 52 -22.89 9.37 8.98
CA MET A 52 -22.37 8.30 8.12
C MET A 52 -21.66 8.92 6.90
N ILE A 53 -20.54 8.32 6.52
CA ILE A 53 -19.82 8.59 5.28
C ILE A 53 -19.92 7.36 4.38
N THR A 54 -20.14 7.56 3.09
CA THR A 54 -20.13 6.48 2.10
C THR A 54 -18.84 6.54 1.29
N SER A 55 -18.19 5.39 1.11
CA SER A 55 -16.97 5.26 0.29
C SER A 55 -17.15 5.85 -1.11
N ASP A 56 -16.07 6.37 -1.71
CA ASP A 56 -15.97 6.83 -3.11
C ASP A 56 -16.94 7.95 -3.57
N GLU A 57 -17.89 8.35 -2.73
CA GLU A 57 -18.86 9.42 -3.02
C GLU A 57 -18.60 10.68 -2.17
N THR A 58 -18.12 10.50 -0.95
CA THR A 58 -17.93 11.61 -0.02
C THR A 58 -16.59 12.30 -0.24
N LEU A 59 -16.68 13.56 -0.69
CA LEU A 59 -15.54 14.46 -0.80
C LEU A 59 -15.05 14.87 0.59
N VAL A 60 -13.74 14.75 0.80
CA VAL A 60 -13.04 15.22 2.01
C VAL A 60 -12.02 16.25 1.59
N THR A 61 -12.07 17.43 2.21
CA THR A 61 -11.07 18.48 1.98
C THR A 61 -10.38 18.86 3.28
N GLY A 62 -9.13 19.29 3.16
CA GLY A 62 -8.28 19.69 4.28
C GLY A 62 -7.16 20.58 3.77
N LYS A 63 -6.05 20.66 4.52
CA LYS A 63 -4.90 21.48 4.13
C LYS A 63 -3.58 20.77 4.37
N THR A 64 -2.58 21.12 3.57
CA THR A 64 -1.17 20.79 3.83
C THR A 64 -0.62 21.64 4.98
N ALA A 65 0.57 21.31 5.47
CA ALA A 65 1.27 22.11 6.48
C ALA A 65 1.52 23.57 6.06
N ASN A 66 1.56 23.86 4.75
CA ASN A 66 1.73 25.21 4.21
C ASN A 66 0.39 25.94 3.99
N GLY A 67 -0.73 25.31 4.35
CA GLY A 67 -2.07 25.87 4.20
C GLY A 67 -2.70 25.75 2.81
N THR A 68 -2.04 25.04 1.88
CA THR A 68 -2.61 24.70 0.56
C THR A 68 -3.75 23.70 0.74
N GLU A 69 -4.84 23.87 0.00
CA GLU A 69 -5.96 22.92 0.03
C GLU A 69 -5.54 21.53 -0.49
N VAL A 70 -6.01 20.50 0.20
CA VAL A 70 -5.85 19.09 -0.19
C VAL A 70 -7.22 18.48 -0.32
N THR A 71 -7.45 17.74 -1.39
CA THR A 71 -8.70 17.05 -1.67
C THR A 71 -8.50 15.54 -1.70
N GLY A 72 -9.53 14.83 -1.27
CA GLY A 72 -9.59 13.38 -1.29
C GLY A 72 -11.02 12.89 -1.22
N ILE A 73 -11.17 11.57 -1.19
CA ILE A 73 -12.45 10.89 -1.03
C ILE A 73 -12.35 9.92 0.14
N ALA A 74 -13.47 9.65 0.79
CA ALA A 74 -13.54 8.56 1.77
C ALA A 74 -13.17 7.23 1.09
N TYR A 75 -12.13 6.57 1.59
CA TYR A 75 -11.61 5.33 1.01
C TYR A 75 -12.56 4.14 1.22
N GLU A 76 -13.28 4.15 2.35
CA GLU A 76 -14.31 3.18 2.71
C GLU A 76 -15.46 3.91 3.40
N SER A 77 -16.53 3.17 3.72
CA SER A 77 -17.68 3.74 4.43
C SER A 77 -17.43 3.73 5.94
N PHE A 78 -17.80 4.83 6.60
CA PHE A 78 -17.62 5.01 8.04
C PHE A 78 -18.95 5.31 8.72
N ASN A 79 -19.17 4.70 9.89
CA ASN A 79 -20.39 4.92 10.65
C ASN A 79 -20.24 6.10 11.63
N PRO A 80 -21.36 6.73 12.03
CA PRO A 80 -21.33 7.71 13.12
C PRO A 80 -20.66 7.13 14.38
N GLY A 81 -19.82 7.91 15.04
CA GLY A 81 -19.09 7.53 16.24
C GLY A 81 -17.71 6.91 16.02
N GLU A 82 -17.34 6.59 14.77
CA GLU A 82 -16.00 6.08 14.48
C GLU A 82 -14.94 7.17 14.68
N MET A 83 -13.79 6.78 15.23
CA MET A 83 -12.70 7.70 15.61
C MET A 83 -11.54 7.68 14.61
N GLU A 84 -11.55 6.75 13.67
CA GLU A 84 -10.52 6.60 12.64
C GLU A 84 -11.22 6.60 11.29
N ILE A 85 -10.73 7.42 10.36
CA ILE A 85 -11.21 7.44 8.98
C ILE A 85 -10.03 7.37 8.02
N SER A 86 -10.27 6.80 6.84
CA SER A 86 -9.28 6.65 5.78
C SER A 86 -9.70 7.50 4.58
N VAL A 87 -8.81 8.41 4.17
CA VAL A 87 -9.06 9.34 3.07
C VAL A 87 -8.06 9.06 1.96
N GLN A 88 -8.55 8.66 0.79
CA GLN A 88 -7.73 8.52 -0.40
C GLN A 88 -7.49 9.91 -1.00
N TYR A 89 -6.23 10.28 -1.23
CA TYR A 89 -5.91 11.55 -1.89
C TYR A 89 -6.35 11.55 -3.35
N ALA A 90 -6.78 12.72 -3.83
CA ALA A 90 -7.16 12.92 -5.21
C ALA A 90 -6.00 12.61 -6.17
N SER A 91 -6.28 11.88 -7.24
CA SER A 91 -5.24 11.44 -8.19
C SER A 91 -4.69 12.55 -9.08
N ASP A 92 -5.42 13.65 -9.18
CA ASP A 92 -5.15 14.85 -9.99
C ASP A 92 -4.74 16.06 -9.13
N ALA A 93 -4.43 15.84 -7.85
CA ALA A 93 -3.88 16.86 -6.97
C ALA A 93 -2.57 17.44 -7.54
N PRO A 94 -2.34 18.77 -7.42
CA PRO A 94 -1.15 19.42 -7.97
C PRO A 94 0.15 18.97 -7.29
N ASP A 95 0.07 18.65 -6.00
CA ASP A 95 1.16 18.06 -5.22
C ASP A 95 0.75 16.66 -4.77
N SER A 96 1.69 15.71 -4.83
CA SER A 96 1.46 14.33 -4.39
C SER A 96 1.79 14.12 -2.90
N CYS A 97 1.07 13.20 -2.28
CA CYS A 97 1.47 12.54 -1.04
C CYS A 97 1.90 11.11 -1.39
N GLU A 98 3.19 10.81 -1.25
CA GLU A 98 3.83 9.53 -1.59
C GLU A 98 4.74 9.16 -0.43
N VAL A 99 4.28 8.23 0.41
CA VAL A 99 4.96 7.87 1.66
C VAL A 99 5.27 6.38 1.62
N GLY A 100 4.33 5.52 2.07
CA GLY A 100 4.41 4.08 1.89
C GLY A 100 5.79 3.49 2.22
N GLY A 101 6.38 2.82 1.24
CA GLY A 101 7.68 2.15 1.30
C GLY A 101 8.87 2.98 0.82
N LEU A 102 8.71 4.26 0.49
CA LEU A 102 9.81 5.10 0.02
C LEU A 102 10.85 5.30 1.12
N LEU A 103 12.12 5.19 0.73
CA LEU A 103 13.24 5.55 1.60
C LEU A 103 13.24 7.05 1.92
N GLU A 104 12.87 7.87 0.95
CA GLU A 104 12.71 9.33 1.05
C GLU A 104 11.25 9.70 0.71
N PRO A 105 10.34 9.78 1.71
CA PRO A 105 8.94 10.12 1.48
C PRO A 105 8.73 11.54 0.91
N TYR A 106 7.80 11.67 -0.03
CA TYR A 106 7.36 12.95 -0.58
C TYR A 106 6.03 13.37 0.05
N MET A 107 6.09 14.34 0.98
CA MET A 107 4.95 14.72 1.82
C MET A 107 4.28 16.06 1.47
N HIS A 108 4.68 16.70 0.37
CA HIS A 108 4.22 18.06 0.04
C HIS A 108 2.71 18.17 -0.18
N GLY A 109 2.08 17.13 -0.75
CA GLY A 109 0.64 17.06 -0.95
C GLY A 109 -0.13 16.35 0.17
N CYS A 110 0.54 15.96 1.27
CA CYS A 110 -0.13 15.31 2.39
C CYS A 110 -0.95 16.31 3.22
N PHE A 111 -1.93 15.80 3.96
CA PHE A 111 -2.63 16.57 4.98
C PHE A 111 -1.63 17.02 6.07
N ALA A 112 -1.89 18.15 6.71
CA ALA A 112 -1.13 18.59 7.87
C ALA A 112 -1.26 17.57 9.02
N ALA A 113 -0.25 17.45 9.88
CA ALA A 113 -0.26 16.47 10.97
C ALA A 113 -1.46 16.61 11.93
N ASP A 114 -2.04 17.80 12.01
CA ASP A 114 -3.29 18.09 12.68
C ASP A 114 -4.04 19.22 11.94
N GLY A 115 -5.35 19.29 12.14
CA GLY A 115 -6.18 20.33 11.55
C GLY A 115 -7.67 19.99 11.58
N GLU A 116 -8.42 20.65 10.71
CA GLU A 116 -9.84 20.34 10.46
C GLU A 116 -9.99 19.82 9.03
N LEU A 117 -10.79 18.76 8.88
CA LEU A 117 -11.33 18.32 7.60
C LEU A 117 -12.70 18.97 7.40
N ASP A 118 -13.04 19.27 6.16
CA ASP A 118 -14.41 19.54 5.73
C ASP A 118 -14.91 18.30 4.97
N ILE A 119 -15.95 17.67 5.52
CA ILE A 119 -16.60 16.48 5.00
C ILE A 119 -18.05 16.87 4.68
N GLU A 120 -18.33 17.14 3.40
CA GLU A 120 -19.65 17.59 2.93
C GLU A 120 -20.26 18.80 3.69
N GLY A 121 -19.40 19.72 4.15
CA GLY A 121 -19.78 20.92 4.90
C GLY A 121 -19.69 20.78 6.42
N GLU A 122 -19.42 19.58 6.93
CA GLU A 122 -19.19 19.33 8.36
C GLU A 122 -17.70 19.40 8.69
N ARG A 123 -17.34 20.13 9.76
CA ARG A 123 -15.94 20.28 10.17
C ARG A 123 -15.56 19.30 11.26
N VAL A 124 -14.53 18.51 11.01
CA VAL A 124 -14.05 17.49 11.94
C VAL A 124 -12.56 17.65 12.20
N ALA A 125 -12.19 17.85 13.45
CA ALA A 125 -10.79 17.98 13.85
C ALA A 125 -10.09 16.62 13.87
N TYR A 126 -8.87 16.54 13.36
CA TYR A 126 -8.10 15.30 13.26
C TYR A 126 -6.64 15.49 13.66
N ARG A 127 -5.96 14.35 13.84
CA ARG A 127 -4.51 14.24 13.97
C ARG A 127 -4.03 12.93 13.34
N TYR A 128 -2.83 12.94 12.79
CA TYR A 128 -2.09 11.75 12.36
C TYR A 128 -0.59 12.04 12.22
N ASP A 129 0.22 11.01 11.97
CA ASP A 129 1.62 11.18 11.56
C ASP A 129 1.76 11.03 10.03
N PRO A 130 2.01 12.11 9.27
CA PRO A 130 2.13 12.04 7.81
C PRO A 130 3.22 11.06 7.32
N SER A 131 4.22 10.73 8.14
CA SER A 131 5.30 9.83 7.75
C SER A 131 4.98 8.34 7.94
N THR A 132 4.00 7.99 8.78
CA THR A 132 3.69 6.60 9.12
C THR A 132 2.23 6.20 8.94
N ASP A 133 1.31 7.15 8.97
CA ASP A 133 -0.13 6.90 8.83
C ASP A 133 -0.64 7.12 7.40
N ASN A 134 0.27 7.46 6.47
CA ASN A 134 0.02 7.38 5.05
C ASN A 134 0.42 6.00 4.51
N TYR A 135 -0.53 5.31 3.89
CA TYR A 135 -0.34 3.99 3.30
C TYR A 135 -0.94 3.92 1.90
N ASN A 136 -0.76 2.79 1.22
CA ASN A 136 -1.20 2.61 -0.14
C ASN A 136 -2.26 1.51 -0.23
N GLY A 137 -3.35 1.82 -0.92
CA GLY A 137 -4.47 0.90 -1.08
C GLY A 137 -4.17 -0.29 -1.98
N ARG A 138 -3.08 -0.25 -2.75
CA ARG A 138 -2.57 -1.38 -3.54
C ARG A 138 -1.05 -1.48 -3.49
N THR A 139 -0.54 -2.70 -3.44
CA THR A 139 0.91 -2.99 -3.44
C THR A 139 1.25 -4.13 -4.40
N LEU A 140 2.54 -4.28 -4.76
CA LEU A 140 3.00 -5.39 -5.59
C LEU A 140 2.76 -6.75 -4.89
N GLN A 141 2.96 -6.79 -3.58
CA GLN A 141 2.69 -7.97 -2.75
C GLN A 141 1.23 -8.43 -2.86
N GLN A 142 0.29 -7.49 -2.83
CA GLN A 142 -1.14 -7.80 -2.81
C GLN A 142 -1.63 -8.54 -4.06
N PHE A 143 -0.95 -8.43 -5.20
CA PHE A 143 -1.29 -9.25 -6.37
C PHE A 143 -1.13 -10.74 -6.12
N SER A 144 -0.11 -11.14 -5.37
CA SER A 144 0.09 -12.55 -5.05
C SER A 144 -0.74 -12.99 -3.84
N THR A 145 -0.84 -12.15 -2.80
CA THR A 145 -1.59 -12.54 -1.59
C THR A 145 -3.11 -12.56 -1.83
N GLY A 146 -3.62 -11.72 -2.73
CA GLY A 146 -5.02 -11.71 -3.16
C GLY A 146 -5.38 -12.75 -4.23
N ALA A 147 -4.40 -13.46 -4.79
CA ALA A 147 -4.58 -14.30 -5.98
C ALA A 147 -5.63 -15.41 -5.80
N SER A 148 -5.77 -16.00 -4.61
CA SER A 148 -6.80 -17.02 -4.38
C SER A 148 -8.22 -16.45 -4.48
N PHE A 149 -8.44 -15.24 -3.96
CA PHE A 149 -9.73 -14.58 -4.07
C PHE A 149 -9.98 -14.24 -5.54
N THR A 150 -9.03 -13.57 -6.20
CA THR A 150 -9.20 -13.12 -7.59
C THR A 150 -9.34 -14.26 -8.61
N PHE A 151 -8.66 -15.40 -8.43
CA PHE A 151 -8.59 -16.43 -9.48
C PHE A 151 -9.26 -17.76 -9.12
N ARG A 152 -9.63 -17.98 -7.86
CA ARG A 152 -10.21 -19.26 -7.40
C ARG A 152 -11.55 -19.14 -6.70
N ASP A 153 -11.88 -17.98 -6.11
CA ASP A 153 -13.14 -17.81 -5.41
C ASP A 153 -14.27 -17.54 -6.42
N PRO A 154 -15.28 -18.43 -6.55
CA PRO A 154 -16.40 -18.21 -7.45
C PRO A 154 -17.26 -16.98 -7.08
N ASN A 155 -17.08 -16.41 -5.87
CA ASN A 155 -17.79 -15.24 -5.40
C ASN A 155 -17.03 -13.92 -5.64
N ALA A 156 -15.81 -13.96 -6.18
CA ALA A 156 -15.01 -12.75 -6.39
C ALA A 156 -15.49 -11.87 -7.55
N GLY A 157 -16.51 -12.31 -8.30
CA GLY A 157 -17.01 -11.60 -9.49
C GLY A 157 -16.04 -11.61 -10.67
N THR A 158 -14.93 -12.33 -10.54
CA THR A 158 -13.92 -12.57 -11.58
C THR A 158 -14.05 -13.99 -12.11
N GLU A 159 -13.66 -14.19 -13.36
CA GLU A 159 -13.66 -15.53 -13.96
C GLU A 159 -12.60 -16.41 -13.28
N TYR A 160 -12.99 -17.66 -12.96
CA TYR A 160 -12.07 -18.67 -12.48
C TYR A 160 -10.96 -18.89 -13.52
N PHE A 161 -9.71 -18.84 -13.09
CA PHE A 161 -8.58 -18.92 -14.01
C PHE A 161 -7.92 -20.31 -13.90
N ASP A 162 -8.32 -21.24 -14.77
CA ASP A 162 -7.83 -22.63 -14.80
C ASP A 162 -6.30 -22.75 -14.78
N GLU A 163 -5.61 -21.79 -15.38
CA GLU A 163 -4.15 -21.74 -15.43
C GLU A 163 -3.53 -21.46 -14.06
N PHE A 164 -4.20 -20.66 -13.22
CA PHE A 164 -3.77 -20.43 -11.85
C PHE A 164 -3.84 -21.71 -11.00
N GLU A 165 -4.84 -22.57 -11.22
CA GLU A 165 -4.97 -23.82 -10.47
C GLU A 165 -3.76 -24.75 -10.67
N LYS A 166 -3.17 -24.76 -11.86
CA LYS A 166 -1.95 -25.53 -12.14
C LYS A 166 -0.79 -25.09 -11.24
N PHE A 167 -0.63 -23.79 -11.01
CA PHE A 167 0.40 -23.26 -10.11
C PHE A 167 0.07 -23.57 -8.65
N PHE A 168 -1.20 -23.44 -8.26
CA PHE A 168 -1.65 -23.83 -6.93
C PHE A 168 -1.41 -25.32 -6.65
N ASP A 169 -1.74 -26.20 -7.59
CA ASP A 169 -1.51 -27.65 -7.48
C ASP A 169 -0.04 -28.00 -7.38
N TYR A 170 0.83 -27.29 -8.12
CA TYR A 170 2.27 -27.49 -8.07
C TYR A 170 2.88 -27.00 -6.75
N TYR A 171 2.72 -25.72 -6.41
CA TYR A 171 3.35 -25.12 -5.23
C TYR A 171 2.61 -25.42 -3.92
N GLY A 172 1.32 -25.77 -3.98
CA GLY A 172 0.45 -25.99 -2.82
C GLY A 172 0.07 -24.69 -2.07
N LYS A 173 0.35 -23.52 -2.64
CA LYS A 173 0.16 -22.20 -2.04
C LYS A 173 -0.35 -21.23 -3.11
N ALA A 174 -1.46 -20.53 -2.85
CA ALA A 174 -1.99 -19.55 -3.81
C ALA A 174 -1.12 -18.29 -3.88
N SER A 175 -0.50 -17.90 -2.76
CA SER A 175 0.45 -16.79 -2.68
C SER A 175 1.89 -17.21 -3.00
N TYR A 176 2.09 -18.20 -3.89
CA TYR A 176 3.42 -18.76 -4.15
C TYR A 176 4.44 -17.70 -4.60
N ALA A 177 4.02 -16.69 -5.35
CA ALA A 177 4.92 -15.64 -5.82
C ALA A 177 5.39 -14.73 -4.66
N ASP A 178 4.50 -14.33 -3.75
CA ASP A 178 4.86 -13.61 -2.52
C ASP A 178 5.78 -14.45 -1.63
N ILE A 179 5.48 -15.73 -1.41
CA ILE A 179 6.36 -16.61 -0.61
C ILE A 179 7.77 -16.70 -1.22
N LEU A 180 7.88 -16.76 -2.56
CA LEU A 180 9.16 -16.78 -3.24
C LEU A 180 9.93 -15.47 -3.05
N ILE A 181 9.26 -14.33 -3.23
CA ILE A 181 9.86 -12.99 -3.08
C ILE A 181 10.28 -12.74 -1.62
N GLN A 182 9.41 -13.07 -0.66
CA GLN A 182 9.70 -12.98 0.77
C GLN A 182 10.88 -13.87 1.17
N ALA A 183 10.94 -15.09 0.66
CA ALA A 183 12.06 -15.98 0.94
C ALA A 183 13.38 -15.41 0.39
N ALA A 184 13.35 -14.78 -0.79
CA ALA A 184 14.50 -14.10 -1.36
C ALA A 184 14.96 -12.91 -0.49
N PHE A 185 14.05 -12.00 -0.13
CA PHE A 185 14.38 -10.86 0.74
C PHE A 185 14.92 -11.29 2.11
N ASN A 186 14.32 -12.31 2.71
CA ASN A 186 14.69 -12.78 4.05
C ASN A 186 15.84 -13.79 4.05
N LYS A 187 16.37 -14.17 2.87
CA LYS A 187 17.41 -15.21 2.70
C LYS A 187 17.05 -16.53 3.38
N THR A 188 15.82 -16.97 3.18
CA THR A 188 15.26 -18.20 3.77
C THR A 188 14.87 -19.20 2.70
N ASN A 189 14.42 -20.38 3.15
CA ASN A 189 13.92 -21.43 2.27
C ASN A 189 12.42 -21.25 2.06
N THR A 190 11.94 -21.59 0.86
CA THR A 190 10.51 -21.69 0.63
C THR A 190 9.94 -22.98 1.23
N GLY A 191 8.62 -23.00 1.44
CA GLY A 191 7.87 -24.12 2.01
C GLY A 191 6.72 -24.58 1.11
N PHE A 192 7.05 -24.91 -0.13
CA PHE A 192 6.13 -25.39 -1.15
C PHE A 192 5.98 -26.91 -1.17
N ARG A 193 4.85 -27.37 -1.72
CA ARG A 193 4.61 -28.79 -2.05
C ARG A 193 5.64 -29.29 -3.05
N ASN A 194 5.89 -28.52 -4.12
CA ASN A 194 6.93 -28.76 -5.12
C ASN A 194 7.69 -27.46 -5.42
N GLY A 195 8.91 -27.55 -5.92
CA GLY A 195 9.71 -26.40 -6.34
C GLY A 195 10.29 -25.56 -5.20
N ASN A 196 10.68 -26.19 -4.09
CA ASN A 196 11.37 -25.49 -3.01
C ASN A 196 12.69 -24.87 -3.47
N LEU A 197 12.97 -23.67 -2.99
CA LEU A 197 14.18 -22.89 -3.26
C LEU A 197 14.81 -22.52 -1.92
N ASP A 198 16.14 -22.51 -1.87
CA ASP A 198 16.93 -22.10 -0.71
C ASP A 198 17.66 -20.80 -1.06
N PHE A 199 17.21 -19.69 -0.47
CA PHE A 199 17.86 -18.39 -0.67
C PHE A 199 18.95 -18.11 0.38
N SER A 200 19.09 -18.96 1.40
CA SER A 200 20.11 -18.80 2.45
C SER A 200 21.53 -19.07 1.93
N THR A 201 21.65 -19.80 0.82
CA THR A 201 22.93 -20.11 0.17
C THR A 201 23.42 -19.02 -0.78
N TYR A 202 22.60 -18.01 -1.09
CA TYR A 202 23.02 -16.88 -1.92
C TYR A 202 23.75 -15.86 -1.02
N LEU A 203 25.07 -15.83 -1.13
CA LEU A 203 25.92 -14.86 -0.42
C LEU A 203 25.91 -13.52 -1.15
N ASP A 204 25.89 -12.42 -0.40
CA ASP A 204 26.09 -11.07 -0.95
C ASP A 204 27.55 -10.92 -1.40
N GLY A 205 27.86 -11.36 -2.62
CA GLY A 205 29.15 -11.11 -3.23
C GLY A 205 29.71 -12.26 -4.05
N ASP A 206 29.26 -12.38 -5.29
CA ASP A 206 30.15 -12.85 -6.37
C ASP A 206 30.99 -11.67 -6.87
N GLY A 207 31.83 -11.17 -5.95
CA GLY A 207 33.01 -10.39 -6.26
C GLY A 207 34.23 -11.28 -6.06
N GLN A 208 34.78 -11.77 -7.17
CA GLN A 208 36.04 -12.53 -7.35
C GLN A 208 35.94 -14.07 -7.42
N ASN A 209 35.87 -14.56 -8.66
CA ASN A 209 36.77 -15.60 -9.17
C ASN A 209 37.45 -15.08 -10.44
#